data_AF-A0A381WK33-F1
#
_entry.id   AF-A0A381WK33-F1
#
_cell.length_a   1.000
_cell.length_b   1.000
_cell.length_c   1.000
_cell.angle_alpha   90.00
_cell.angle_beta   90.00
_cell.angle_gamma   90.00
#
_symmetry.space_group_name_H-M   'P 1'
#
loop_
_entity.id
_entity.type
_entity.pdbx_description
1 polymer ?
#
loop_
_entity_poly.entity_id
_entity_poly.type
_entity_poly.pdbx_seq_one_letter_code
_entity_poly.pdbx_strand_id
1 'polypeptide(L)'
;KGWGMGSLPVCMAKTQYSFSHEPKVLGAPTGFTLPIREIRVNAGAGFVVAICGSMMTMPGLPTRPAALDMDMDEDGRLTGVFR
;
A
#
# COMPACT_ATOMS: atom_id res chain seq x y z
N LYS A 1 -28.79 16.63 -4.14
CA LYS A 1 -27.75 17.56 -3.65
C LYS A 1 -26.47 16.74 -3.51
N GLY A 2 -25.43 17.01 -4.30
CA GLY A 2 -24.18 16.21 -4.29
C GLY A 2 -23.31 16.51 -3.08
N TRP A 3 -22.35 15.62 -2.78
CA TRP A 3 -21.49 15.70 -1.59
C TRP A 3 -20.39 16.76 -1.68
N GLY A 4 -20.34 17.56 -2.76
CA GLY A 4 -19.37 18.66 -2.92
C GLY A 4 -17.91 18.22 -3.09
N MET A 5 -17.65 16.92 -3.27
CA MET A 5 -16.31 16.33 -3.26
C MET A 5 -15.70 16.13 -4.67
N GLY A 6 -16.34 16.66 -5.71
CA GLY A 6 -15.93 16.44 -7.11
C GLY A 6 -14.64 17.13 -7.52
N SER A 7 -14.18 18.13 -6.76
CA SER A 7 -12.92 18.85 -7.00
C SER A 7 -11.74 18.31 -6.18
N LEU A 8 -11.96 17.25 -5.38
CA LEU A 8 -10.88 16.68 -4.57
C LEU A 8 -9.86 15.94 -5.46
N PRO A 9 -8.55 16.09 -5.20
CA PRO A 9 -7.53 15.31 -5.86
C PRO A 9 -7.70 13.80 -5.61
N VAL A 10 -7.22 13.00 -6.56
CA VAL A 10 -7.34 11.54 -6.55
C VAL A 10 -6.01 10.89 -6.23
N CYS A 11 -6.00 10.04 -5.20
CA CYS A 11 -4.90 9.15 -4.87
C CYS A 11 -5.18 7.75 -5.43
N MET A 12 -4.33 7.28 -6.36
CA MET A 12 -4.50 5.99 -7.02
C MET A 12 -3.88 4.88 -6.18
N ALA A 13 -4.73 4.03 -5.63
CA ALA A 13 -4.34 2.86 -4.86
C ALA A 13 -4.27 1.62 -5.76
N LYS A 14 -3.09 1.34 -6.33
CA LYS A 14 -2.81 0.16 -7.18
C LYS A 14 -1.51 -0.55 -6.80
N THR A 15 -1.25 -1.70 -7.42
CA THR A 15 0.05 -2.38 -7.29
C THR A 15 1.21 -1.48 -7.73
N GLN A 16 2.31 -1.48 -6.99
CA GLN A 16 3.53 -0.74 -7.30
C GLN A 16 4.41 -1.42 -8.38
N TYR A 17 4.15 -2.68 -8.70
CA TYR A 17 5.02 -3.49 -9.56
C TYR A 17 4.77 -3.29 -11.07
N SER A 18 3.65 -2.68 -11.44
CA SER A 18 3.24 -2.48 -12.83
C SER A 18 2.54 -1.13 -13.00
N PHE A 19 2.51 -0.57 -14.22
CA PHE A 19 1.61 0.54 -14.55
C PHE A 19 0.14 0.12 -14.63
N SER A 20 -0.12 -1.16 -14.93
CA SER A 20 -1.46 -1.74 -14.92
C SER A 20 -1.95 -2.06 -13.49
N HIS A 21 -3.10 -2.70 -13.33
CA HIS A 21 -3.51 -3.24 -12.02
C HIS A 21 -2.88 -4.62 -11.70
N GLU A 22 -2.22 -5.25 -12.68
CA GLU A 22 -1.66 -6.59 -12.57
C GLU A 22 -0.15 -6.58 -12.32
N PRO A 23 0.35 -7.13 -11.18
CA PRO A 23 1.77 -7.05 -10.81
C PRO A 23 2.74 -7.68 -11.81
N LYS A 24 2.27 -8.66 -12.60
CA LYS A 24 3.11 -9.46 -13.50
C LYS A 24 3.32 -8.80 -14.86
N VAL A 25 2.58 -7.73 -15.18
CA VAL A 25 2.68 -7.04 -16.46
C VAL A 25 3.75 -5.97 -16.36
N LEU A 26 4.95 -6.28 -16.85
CA LEU A 26 6.13 -5.42 -16.72
C LEU A 26 6.31 -4.51 -17.96
N GLY A 27 7.20 -3.52 -17.85
CA GLY A 27 7.48 -2.56 -18.91
C GLY A 27 6.42 -1.46 -18.98
N ALA A 28 6.06 -1.05 -20.19
CA ALA A 28 5.05 -0.01 -20.45
C ALA A 28 3.80 -0.61 -21.11
N PRO A 29 2.92 -1.30 -20.35
CA PRO A 29 1.70 -1.88 -20.91
C PRO A 29 0.75 -0.81 -21.42
N THR A 30 0.02 -1.12 -22.49
CA THR A 30 -0.98 -0.24 -23.11
C THR A 30 -2.29 -0.99 -23.31
N GLY A 31 -3.42 -0.28 -23.38
CA GLY A 31 -4.72 -0.89 -23.68
C GLY A 31 -5.33 -1.72 -22.54
N PHE A 32 -4.88 -1.51 -21.30
CA PHE A 32 -5.44 -2.18 -20.13
C PHE A 32 -6.60 -1.38 -19.52
N THR A 33 -7.60 -2.08 -18.99
CA THR A 33 -8.65 -1.48 -18.17
C THR A 33 -8.20 -1.47 -16.71
N LEU A 34 -8.34 -0.32 -16.03
CA LEU A 34 -8.05 -0.22 -14.60
C LEU A 34 -9.35 -0.37 -13.80
N PRO A 35 -9.59 -1.53 -13.14
CA PRO A 35 -10.81 -1.73 -12.36
C PRO A 35 -10.74 -0.88 -11.09
N ILE A 36 -11.81 -0.14 -10.78
CA ILE A 36 -11.96 0.59 -9.52
C ILE A 36 -12.95 -0.20 -8.65
N ARG A 37 -12.47 -0.78 -7.55
CA ARG A 37 -13.29 -1.62 -6.66
C ARG A 37 -14.07 -0.81 -5.63
N GLU A 38 -13.42 0.19 -5.05
CA GLU A 38 -14.02 1.07 -4.04
C GLU A 38 -13.38 2.46 -4.08
N ILE A 39 -14.13 3.46 -3.61
CA ILE A 39 -13.67 4.82 -3.42
C ILE A 39 -13.78 5.15 -1.94
N ARG A 40 -12.68 5.61 -1.35
CA ARG A 40 -12.66 6.10 0.05
C ARG A 40 -12.41 7.59 0.07
N VAL A 41 -13.24 8.33 0.78
CA VAL A 41 -13.08 9.77 0.91
C VAL A 41 -12.31 10.08 2.20
N ASN A 42 -11.11 10.64 2.05
CA ASN A 42 -10.33 11.15 3.18
C ASN A 42 -10.55 12.66 3.28
N ALA A 43 -11.73 13.05 3.77
CA ALA A 43 -12.17 14.45 3.79
C ALA A 43 -11.22 15.36 4.59
N GLY A 44 -10.65 14.88 5.70
CA GLY A 44 -9.69 15.64 6.50
C GLY A 44 -8.35 15.87 5.81
N ALA A 45 -7.92 14.92 4.97
CA ALA A 45 -6.67 15.04 4.21
C ALA A 45 -6.89 15.72 2.84
N GLY A 46 -8.14 15.92 2.43
CA GLY A 46 -8.50 16.63 1.20
C GLY A 46 -8.31 15.82 -0.08
N PHE A 47 -8.44 14.48 -0.05
CA PHE A 47 -8.36 13.66 -1.26
C PHE A 47 -9.28 12.44 -1.22
N VAL A 48 -9.53 11.86 -2.40
CA VAL A 48 -10.23 10.58 -2.55
C VAL A 48 -9.24 9.49 -2.94
N VAL A 49 -9.38 8.30 -2.36
CA VAL A 49 -8.55 7.13 -2.67
C VAL A 49 -9.33 6.19 -3.57
N ALA A 50 -8.79 5.96 -4.77
CA ALA A 50 -9.33 5.03 -5.75
C ALA A 50 -8.63 3.69 -5.68
N ILE A 51 -9.29 2.69 -5.10
CA ILE A 51 -8.70 1.38 -4.83
C ILE A 51 -8.92 0.47 -6.03
N CYS A 52 -7.82 0.12 -6.70
CA CYS A 52 -7.80 -0.61 -7.95
C CYS A 52 -7.59 -2.13 -7.79
N GLY A 53 -7.50 -2.61 -6.54
CA GLY A 53 -7.23 -4.02 -6.24
C GLY A 53 -7.32 -4.33 -4.76
N SER A 54 -6.64 -5.40 -4.33
CA SER A 54 -6.41 -5.69 -2.93
C SER A 54 -5.18 -4.92 -2.44
N MET A 55 -5.34 -4.20 -1.33
CA MET A 55 -4.25 -3.53 -0.64
C MET A 55 -4.12 -4.07 0.77
N MET A 56 -2.90 -4.41 1.16
CA MET A 56 -2.60 -4.74 2.55
C MET A 56 -2.44 -3.45 3.35
N THR A 57 -3.39 -3.18 4.24
CA THR A 57 -3.29 -2.10 5.23
C THR A 57 -2.73 -2.58 6.56
N MET A 58 -2.64 -3.91 6.75
CA MET A 58 -2.15 -4.55 7.96
C MET A 58 -1.28 -5.75 7.55
N PRO A 59 0.06 -5.60 7.48
CA PRO A 59 0.94 -6.72 7.17
C PRO A 59 0.98 -7.71 8.34
N GLY A 60 0.98 -9.00 8.04
CA GLY A 60 1.19 -10.07 9.02
C GLY A 60 2.67 -10.33 9.28
N LEU A 61 2.95 -11.11 10.34
CA LEU A 61 4.29 -11.62 10.60
C LEU A 61 4.63 -12.79 9.66
N PRO A 62 5.89 -12.93 9.22
CA PRO A 62 6.34 -14.10 8.48
C PRO A 62 6.42 -15.34 9.40
N THR A 63 6.57 -16.53 8.81
CA THR A 63 6.66 -17.81 9.55
C THR A 63 7.74 -17.81 10.63
N ARG A 64 8.89 -17.17 10.38
CA ARG A 64 9.92 -16.88 11.39
C ARG A 64 10.02 -15.36 11.55
N PRO A 65 9.39 -14.76 12.58
CA PRO A 65 9.50 -13.33 12.84
C PRO A 65 10.94 -12.94 13.20
N ALA A 66 11.40 -11.77 12.74
CA ALA A 66 12.69 -11.21 13.13
C ALA A 66 12.83 -11.05 14.66
N ALA A 67 11.70 -10.94 15.37
CA ALA A 67 11.65 -10.86 16.83
C ALA A 67 12.27 -12.04 17.58
N LEU A 68 12.44 -13.20 16.93
CA LEU A 68 13.13 -14.34 17.52
C LEU A 68 14.64 -14.14 17.62
N ASP A 69 15.20 -13.26 16.80
CA ASP A 69 16.63 -12.98 16.72
C ASP A 69 16.99 -11.62 17.36
N MET A 70 15.98 -10.83 17.78
CA MET A 70 16.17 -9.53 18.44
C MET A 70 16.55 -9.72 19.92
N ASP A 71 17.69 -9.16 20.33
CA ASP A 71 18.15 -9.21 21.72
C ASP A 71 19.03 -7.99 22.06
N MET A 72 19.41 -7.85 23.33
CA MET A 72 20.31 -6.82 23.84
C MET A 72 21.42 -7.46 24.67
N ASP A 73 22.69 -7.16 24.34
CA ASP A 73 23.83 -7.64 25.12
C ASP A 73 23.98 -6.89 26.47
N GLU A 74 24.90 -7.35 27.32
CA GLU A 74 25.16 -6.76 28.64
C GLU A 74 25.69 -5.32 28.58
N ASP A 75 26.27 -4.92 27.44
CA ASP A 75 26.75 -3.56 27.17
C ASP A 75 25.62 -2.65 26.61
N GLY A 76 24.40 -3.18 26.48
CA GLY A 76 23.24 -2.45 25.95
C GLY A 76 23.22 -2.36 24.41
N ARG A 77 23.98 -3.18 23.69
CA ARG A 77 23.96 -3.22 22.22
C ARG A 77 22.86 -4.13 21.71
N LEU A 78 22.10 -3.61 20.75
CA LEU A 78 21.01 -4.33 20.09
C LEU A 78 21.56 -5.28 19.01
N THR A 79 21.10 -6.53 19.02
CA THR A 79 21.36 -7.53 17.96
C THR A 79 20.06 -7.90 17.24
N GLY A 80 20.15 -8.32 15.98
CA GLY A 80 19.01 -8.90 15.23
C GLY A 80 17.93 -7.94 14.71
N VAL A 81 17.99 -6.64 15.02
CA VAL A 81 17.03 -5.62 14.53
C VAL A 81 17.31 -5.22 13.08
N PHE A 82 18.59 -5.16 12.71
CA PHE A 82 19.05 -4.83 11.36
C PHE A 82 20.03 -5.92 10.90
N ARG A 83 20.09 -6.15 9.59
CA ARG A 83 21.11 -6.98 8.94
C ARG A 83 22.15 -6.12 8.25
#